data_AF-A0A0X8G5A0-F1
#
_entry.id   AF-A0A0X8G5A0-F1
#
_cell.length_a   1.000
_cell.length_b   1.000
_cell.length_c   1.000
_cell.angle_alpha   90.00
_cell.angle_beta   90.00
_cell.angle_gamma   90.00
#
_symmetry.space_group_name_H-M   'P 1'
#
loop_
_entity.id
_entity.type
_entity.pdbx_description
1 polymer ?
#
loop_
_entity_poly.entity_id
_entity_poly.type
_entity_poly.pdbx_seq_one_letter_code
_entity_poly.pdbx_strand_id
1 'polypeptide(L)'
;MKISLTIFALFQFCFVFGQTFNVTTKNIDLEIKDLIIPVTKVELTHAVKHKDIFYCFFNEVKKDNYRRDIKFFFTFSEKGDNLRKIEVPKEIQNTVYFDLFLRNDTIFAKTYMNSKTFYFDRDKQKWENNSEVDDMIFEDDRFYFTYIDFGEWGSTTWIKDKQTEVEYELASSGEIVNRIDSTYYITSGLRILKIDNTEKMKASNSNYLYEVIKKKDYAEGTNSLQGAEIIFKDTTFSEWNWINKEPKLRIVTSFVRENKLYHLCVDSTKTFIAELKDGQMKLIQQIDRKLSFFDWYYSHRSKIQKDGSQLLKFKKNNKFGIMEINRQVINIYSLTLK
;
A
#
# COMPACT_ATOMS: atom_id res chain seq x y z
N MET A 1 -62.45 41.95 19.26
CA MET A 1 -62.23 40.48 19.22
C MET A 1 -60.79 40.26 18.78
N LYS A 2 -59.90 39.85 19.70
CA LYS A 2 -58.45 39.72 19.45
C LYS A 2 -58.18 38.40 18.72
N ILE A 3 -57.57 38.47 17.53
CA ILE A 3 -56.98 37.31 16.85
C ILE A 3 -55.52 37.26 17.28
N SER A 4 -55.16 36.23 18.04
CA SER A 4 -53.79 35.94 18.42
C SER A 4 -53.16 35.07 17.33
N LEU A 5 -52.18 35.61 16.62
CA LEU A 5 -51.42 34.91 15.59
C LEU A 5 -50.21 34.24 16.26
N THR A 6 -50.28 32.92 16.47
CA THR A 6 -49.15 32.14 17.00
C THR A 6 -48.19 31.82 15.85
N ILE A 7 -47.01 32.43 15.85
CA ILE A 7 -45.92 32.12 14.91
C ILE A 7 -45.22 30.84 15.40
N PHE A 8 -45.35 29.76 14.64
CA PHE A 8 -44.55 28.55 14.81
C PHE A 8 -43.18 28.76 14.12
N ALA A 9 -42.13 28.98 14.91
CA ALA A 9 -40.76 28.94 14.41
C ALA A 9 -40.33 27.47 14.24
N LEU A 10 -40.29 27.00 13.00
CA LEU A 10 -39.63 25.73 12.64
C LEU A 10 -38.11 25.93 12.77
N PHE A 11 -37.50 25.39 13.83
CA PHE A 11 -36.07 25.17 13.88
C PHE A 11 -35.71 24.04 12.91
N GLN A 12 -35.17 24.38 11.74
CA GLN A 12 -34.47 23.40 10.92
C GLN A 12 -33.15 23.05 11.60
N PHE A 13 -33.08 21.86 12.19
CA PHE A 13 -31.80 21.22 12.51
C PHE A 13 -31.12 20.85 11.18
N CYS A 14 -30.21 21.70 10.72
CA CYS A 14 -29.19 21.27 9.78
C CYS A 14 -28.31 20.23 10.47
N PHE A 15 -28.58 18.94 10.22
CA PHE A 15 -27.59 17.89 10.46
C PHE A 15 -26.42 18.13 9.52
N VAL A 16 -25.44 18.92 9.95
CA VAL A 16 -24.10 18.86 9.39
C VAL A 16 -23.58 17.48 9.78
N PHE A 17 -23.66 16.52 8.86
CA PHE A 17 -22.93 15.27 8.99
C PHE A 17 -21.45 15.64 9.09
N GLY A 18 -20.92 15.65 10.31
CA GLY A 18 -19.50 15.88 10.56
C GLY A 18 -18.68 14.86 9.75
N GLN A 19 -17.66 15.33 9.04
CA GLN A 19 -16.72 14.44 8.37
C GLN A 19 -16.09 13.53 9.44
N THR A 20 -16.16 12.21 9.21
CA THR A 20 -15.56 11.23 10.14
C THR A 20 -14.03 11.24 10.02
N PHE A 21 -13.52 11.59 8.84
CA PHE A 21 -12.10 11.68 8.51
C PHE A 21 -11.75 13.05 7.96
N ASN A 22 -10.62 13.59 8.40
CA ASN A 22 -10.10 14.88 7.97
C ASN A 22 -9.34 14.68 6.66
N VAL A 23 -9.97 15.06 5.55
CA VAL A 23 -9.38 14.91 4.21
C VAL A 23 -8.86 16.27 3.75
N THR A 24 -7.57 16.34 3.43
CA THR A 24 -6.96 17.53 2.82
C THR A 24 -6.42 17.18 1.44
N THR A 25 -6.55 18.12 0.50
CA THR A 25 -6.03 17.97 -0.86
C THR A 25 -5.10 19.13 -1.18
N LYS A 26 -3.90 18.82 -1.66
CA LYS A 26 -2.88 19.78 -2.05
C LYS A 26 -2.36 19.45 -3.45
N ASN A 27 -1.89 20.47 -4.16
CA ASN A 27 -1.11 20.29 -5.38
C ASN A 27 0.36 20.53 -5.05
N ILE A 28 1.24 19.68 -5.58
CA ILE A 28 2.69 19.85 -5.53
C ILE A 28 3.17 20.03 -6.95
N ASP A 29 3.80 21.16 -7.23
CA ASP A 29 4.45 21.42 -8.49
C ASP A 29 5.93 21.07 -8.36
N LEU A 30 6.43 20.23 -9.27
CA LEU A 30 7.82 19.76 -9.30
C LEU A 30 8.49 20.24 -10.59
N GLU A 31 9.40 21.19 -10.47
CA GLU A 31 10.19 21.73 -11.60
C GLU A 31 11.31 20.75 -11.95
N ILE A 32 11.05 19.79 -12.86
CA ILE A 32 11.99 18.70 -13.16
C ILE A 32 12.75 18.91 -14.46
N LYS A 33 12.33 19.84 -15.32
CA LYS A 33 12.94 20.11 -16.65
C LYS A 33 14.45 20.37 -16.62
N ASP A 34 14.95 21.02 -15.58
CA ASP A 34 16.39 21.30 -15.47
C ASP A 34 17.18 20.12 -14.91
N LEU A 35 16.49 19.14 -14.32
CA LEU A 35 17.10 17.96 -13.70
C LEU A 35 17.13 16.74 -14.62
N ILE A 36 16.26 16.72 -15.63
CA ILE A 36 16.14 15.64 -16.61
C ILE A 36 15.91 16.22 -17.99
N ILE A 37 16.43 15.55 -19.01
CA ILE A 37 16.10 15.84 -20.41
C ILE A 37 15.12 14.74 -20.84
N PRO A 38 13.81 14.84 -20.51
CA PRO A 38 12.87 13.79 -20.88
C PRO A 38 12.72 13.79 -22.40
N VAL A 39 12.97 12.65 -23.03
CA VAL A 39 12.73 12.48 -24.46
C VAL A 39 11.23 12.33 -24.73
N THR A 40 10.44 11.90 -23.74
CA THR A 40 9.03 11.51 -23.91
C THR A 40 8.12 11.83 -22.74
N LYS A 41 8.01 10.92 -21.75
CA LYS A 41 7.05 10.96 -20.64
C LYS A 41 7.73 10.44 -19.39
N VAL A 42 7.42 11.07 -18.26
CA VAL A 42 7.90 10.66 -16.94
C VAL A 42 6.74 10.05 -16.15
N GLU A 43 6.97 8.88 -15.56
CA GLU A 43 5.96 8.18 -14.77
C GLU A 43 6.42 7.88 -13.35
N LEU A 44 5.61 8.22 -12.33
CA LEU A 44 5.85 7.81 -10.95
C LEU A 44 5.68 6.29 -10.85
N THR A 45 6.68 5.60 -10.29
CA THR A 45 6.65 4.15 -10.07
C THR A 45 6.61 3.79 -8.60
N HIS A 46 7.48 4.42 -7.79
CA HIS A 46 7.59 4.14 -6.36
C HIS A 46 7.65 5.43 -5.57
N ALA A 47 7.16 5.39 -4.34
CA ALA A 47 7.17 6.51 -3.42
C ALA A 47 7.16 5.99 -1.99
N VAL A 48 7.94 6.62 -1.13
CA VAL A 48 7.82 6.55 0.34
C VAL A 48 7.97 7.97 0.90
N LYS A 49 7.54 8.16 2.14
CA LYS A 49 7.74 9.40 2.88
C LYS A 49 8.46 9.10 4.18
N HIS A 50 9.42 9.94 4.51
CA HIS A 50 10.12 9.85 5.78
C HIS A 50 10.54 11.25 6.24
N LYS A 51 10.16 11.61 7.48
CA LYS A 51 10.42 12.94 8.09
C LYS A 51 10.05 14.09 7.15
N ASP A 52 8.80 14.10 6.69
CA ASP A 52 8.20 15.14 5.83
C ASP A 52 8.81 15.32 4.43
N ILE A 53 9.68 14.40 4.01
CA ILE A 53 10.27 14.35 2.68
C ILE A 53 9.73 13.14 1.92
N PHE A 54 9.27 13.38 0.70
CA PHE A 54 8.95 12.35 -0.28
C PHE A 54 10.23 11.87 -0.97
N TYR A 55 10.28 10.56 -1.20
CA TYR A 55 11.36 9.85 -1.87
C TYR A 55 10.72 9.03 -2.98
N CYS A 56 10.92 9.45 -4.22
CA CYS A 56 10.13 8.95 -5.35
C CYS A 56 11.02 8.47 -6.49
N PHE A 57 10.75 7.26 -6.99
CA PHE A 57 11.26 6.82 -8.27
C PHE A 57 10.30 7.19 -9.40
N PHE A 58 10.88 7.69 -10.47
CA PHE A 58 10.20 7.92 -11.73
C PHE A 58 10.92 7.20 -12.87
N ASN A 59 10.16 6.79 -13.88
CA ASN A 59 10.71 6.23 -15.12
C ASN A 59 10.48 7.19 -16.27
N GLU A 60 11.47 7.35 -17.14
CA GLU A 60 11.27 7.88 -18.48
C GLU A 60 10.77 6.74 -19.40
N VAL A 61 9.54 6.86 -19.89
CA VAL A 61 8.92 5.87 -20.78
C VAL A 61 9.04 6.36 -22.21
N LYS A 62 9.93 5.77 -23.01
CA LYS A 62 10.13 6.16 -24.41
C LYS A 62 9.01 5.66 -25.33
N LYS A 63 8.83 6.35 -26.47
CA LYS A 63 7.81 6.01 -27.48
C LYS A 63 8.20 4.78 -28.29
N ASP A 64 9.50 4.46 -28.35
CA ASP A 64 10.06 3.28 -29.01
C ASP A 64 10.40 2.19 -27.98
N ASN A 65 9.77 1.02 -28.09
CA ASN A 65 9.89 -0.11 -27.16
C ASN A 65 11.30 -0.76 -27.11
N TYR A 66 12.32 -0.15 -27.71
CA TYR A 66 13.65 -0.75 -27.91
C TYR A 66 14.72 -0.29 -26.90
N ARG A 67 14.49 0.80 -26.16
CA ARG A 67 15.44 1.29 -25.14
C ARG A 67 14.91 1.04 -23.73
N ARG A 68 15.79 0.63 -22.80
CA ARG A 68 15.44 0.49 -21.36
C ARG A 68 15.04 1.85 -20.79
N ASP A 69 13.98 1.86 -19.99
CA ASP A 69 13.53 3.04 -19.23
C ASP A 69 14.67 3.60 -18.37
N ILE A 70 14.86 4.93 -18.43
CA ILE A 70 15.78 5.62 -17.52
C ILE A 70 15.05 5.87 -16.21
N LYS A 71 15.68 5.55 -15.07
CA LYS A 71 15.09 5.77 -13.75
C LYS A 71 15.68 7.00 -13.10
N PHE A 72 14.83 7.78 -12.47
CA PHE A 72 15.19 8.96 -11.70
C PHE A 72 14.73 8.76 -10.27
N PHE A 73 15.57 9.16 -9.31
CA PHE A 73 15.17 9.23 -7.91
C PHE A 73 15.17 10.69 -7.48
N PHE A 74 14.01 11.18 -7.05
CA PHE A 74 13.84 12.54 -6.58
C PHE A 74 13.44 12.56 -5.11
N THR A 75 13.96 13.56 -4.39
CA THR A 75 13.50 13.90 -3.05
C THR A 75 12.90 15.30 -3.04
N PHE A 76 11.79 15.52 -2.33
CA PHE A 76 11.13 16.83 -2.22
C PHE A 76 10.20 16.90 -1.00
N SER A 77 9.94 18.10 -0.50
CA SER A 77 9.03 18.33 0.63
C SER A 77 7.55 18.35 0.21
N GLU A 78 6.62 18.39 1.17
CA GLU A 78 5.19 18.58 0.89
C GLU A 78 4.83 19.86 0.13
N LYS A 79 5.73 20.85 0.12
CA LYS A 79 5.55 22.10 -0.63
C LYS A 79 6.10 22.02 -2.06
N GLY A 80 6.81 20.95 -2.40
CA GLY A 80 7.60 20.83 -3.63
C GLY A 80 9.01 21.42 -3.52
N ASP A 81 9.31 22.12 -2.42
CA ASP A 81 10.64 22.68 -2.16
C ASP A 81 11.69 21.60 -1.93
N ASN A 82 12.96 21.97 -2.09
CA ASN A 82 14.13 21.10 -1.93
C ASN A 82 14.16 19.90 -2.88
N LEU A 83 13.62 20.08 -4.09
CA LEU A 83 13.68 19.08 -5.14
C LEU A 83 15.15 18.74 -5.47
N ARG A 84 15.55 17.50 -5.26
CA ARG A 84 16.90 17.00 -5.58
C ARG A 84 16.82 15.74 -6.40
N LYS A 85 17.67 15.66 -7.42
CA LYS A 85 17.95 14.43 -8.15
C LYS A 85 19.09 13.69 -7.50
N ILE A 86 18.89 12.42 -7.21
CA ILE A 86 19.90 11.53 -6.65
C ILE A 86 20.26 10.48 -7.70
N GLU A 87 21.53 10.09 -7.74
CA GLU A 87 22.00 9.00 -8.59
C GLU A 87 21.32 7.67 -8.21
N VAL A 88 20.89 6.93 -9.23
CA VAL A 88 20.25 5.62 -9.06
C VAL A 88 21.30 4.51 -9.23
N PRO A 89 21.43 3.55 -8.29
CA PRO A 89 22.32 2.40 -8.42
C PRO A 89 22.12 1.66 -9.74
N LYS A 90 23.21 1.16 -10.33
CA LYS A 90 23.19 0.49 -11.64
C LYS A 90 22.27 -0.74 -11.64
N GLU A 91 22.18 -1.44 -10.52
CA GLU A 91 21.33 -2.62 -10.33
C GLU A 91 19.85 -2.25 -10.39
N ILE A 92 19.46 -1.14 -9.76
CA ILE A 92 18.10 -0.58 -9.82
C ILE A 92 17.83 -0.03 -11.23
N GLN A 93 18.80 0.66 -11.83
CA GLN A 93 18.70 1.19 -13.19
C GLN A 93 18.43 0.07 -14.21
N ASN A 94 19.02 -1.12 -14.02
CA ASN A 94 18.95 -2.23 -14.97
C ASN A 94 17.88 -3.29 -14.68
N THR A 95 17.15 -3.22 -13.56
CA THR A 95 16.04 -4.14 -13.29
C THR A 95 14.68 -3.55 -13.69
N VAL A 96 13.72 -4.40 -14.04
CA VAL A 96 12.32 -4.01 -14.20
C VAL A 96 11.61 -4.04 -12.84
N TYR A 97 11.92 -5.04 -12.02
CA TYR A 97 11.24 -5.32 -10.77
C TYR A 97 12.13 -5.02 -9.57
N PHE A 98 11.66 -4.10 -8.74
CA PHE A 98 12.24 -3.75 -7.45
C PHE A 98 11.16 -3.16 -6.55
N ASP A 99 11.47 -3.07 -5.26
CA ASP A 99 10.62 -2.48 -4.24
C ASP A 99 11.32 -1.27 -3.62
N LEU A 100 10.55 -0.31 -3.12
CA LEU A 100 11.00 0.83 -2.32
C LEU A 100 10.11 0.90 -1.08
N PHE A 101 10.71 0.78 0.10
CA PHE A 101 9.97 0.73 1.35
C PHE A 101 10.73 1.38 2.51
N LEU A 102 9.99 1.82 3.52
CA LEU A 102 10.51 2.34 4.77
C LEU A 102 10.41 1.25 5.85
N ARG A 103 11.52 0.97 6.54
CA ARG A 103 11.55 0.04 7.66
C ARG A 103 12.53 0.54 8.72
N ASN A 104 12.08 0.63 9.98
CA ASN A 104 12.90 1.08 11.12
C ASN A 104 13.68 2.38 10.80
N ASP A 105 12.97 3.42 10.36
CA ASP A 105 13.53 4.73 9.96
C ASP A 105 14.56 4.71 8.81
N THR A 106 14.67 3.60 8.10
CA THR A 106 15.58 3.42 6.98
C THR A 106 14.82 3.14 5.69
N ILE A 107 15.14 3.88 4.64
CA ILE A 107 14.57 3.67 3.31
C ILE A 107 15.42 2.64 2.58
N PHE A 108 14.77 1.59 2.11
CA PHE A 108 15.40 0.51 1.36
C PHE A 108 14.89 0.45 -0.06
N ALA A 109 15.76 0.05 -0.97
CA ALA A 109 15.39 -0.46 -2.27
C ALA A 109 15.91 -1.89 -2.43
N LYS A 110 15.04 -2.82 -2.82
CA LYS A 110 15.40 -4.23 -3.05
C LYS A 110 15.00 -4.64 -4.46
N THR A 111 15.95 -5.13 -5.24
CA THR A 111 15.68 -5.70 -6.57
C THR A 111 15.15 -7.12 -6.45
N TYR A 112 14.20 -7.51 -7.30
CA TYR A 112 13.56 -8.83 -7.19
C TYR A 112 14.45 -9.96 -7.73
N MET A 113 15.04 -9.79 -8.92
CA MET A 113 15.71 -10.88 -9.65
C MET A 113 17.04 -11.34 -9.05
N ASN A 114 17.72 -10.50 -8.28
CA ASN A 114 19.04 -10.80 -7.71
C ASN A 114 19.17 -10.42 -6.24
N SER A 115 18.04 -10.10 -5.59
CA SER A 115 17.92 -9.74 -4.17
C SER A 115 18.90 -8.67 -3.67
N LYS A 116 19.42 -7.82 -4.57
CA LYS A 116 20.33 -6.73 -4.18
C LYS A 116 19.55 -5.69 -3.39
N THR A 117 20.06 -5.37 -2.22
CA THR A 117 19.45 -4.42 -1.30
C THR A 117 20.34 -3.21 -1.13
N PHE A 118 19.73 -2.04 -1.14
CA PHE A 118 20.37 -0.76 -0.89
C PHE A 118 19.61 -0.05 0.22
N TYR A 119 20.32 0.68 1.08
CA TYR A 119 19.69 1.66 1.96
C TYR A 119 20.05 3.07 1.49
N PHE A 120 19.15 4.02 1.71
CA PHE A 120 19.39 5.42 1.38
C PHE A 120 20.02 6.14 2.59
N ASP A 121 21.29 6.52 2.48
CA ASP A 121 21.99 7.35 3.46
C ASP A 121 21.52 8.80 3.28
N ARG A 122 20.71 9.28 4.23
CA ARG A 122 20.12 10.62 4.19
C ARG A 122 21.14 11.73 4.44
N ASP A 123 22.23 11.46 5.17
CA ASP A 123 23.24 12.48 5.46
C ASP A 123 24.15 12.67 4.25
N LYS A 124 24.53 11.56 3.60
CA LYS A 124 25.33 11.58 2.37
C LYS A 124 24.52 11.78 1.09
N GLN A 125 23.19 11.71 1.18
CA GLN A 125 22.26 11.81 0.04
C GLN A 125 22.59 10.81 -1.09
N LYS A 126 22.86 9.56 -0.74
CA LYS A 126 23.19 8.50 -1.71
C LYS A 126 22.73 7.13 -1.26
N TRP A 127 22.65 6.22 -2.22
CA TRP A 127 22.39 4.81 -1.96
C TRP A 127 23.69 4.09 -1.57
N GLU A 128 23.63 3.28 -0.53
CA GLU A 128 24.71 2.43 -0.07
C GLU A 128 24.27 0.96 -0.17
N ASN A 129 25.19 0.06 -0.50
CA ASN A 129 24.91 -1.37 -0.52
C ASN A 129 24.55 -1.87 0.89
N ASN A 130 23.62 -2.82 0.96
CA ASN A 130 23.24 -3.50 2.18
C ASN A 130 23.26 -5.02 2.01
N SER A 131 23.35 -5.75 3.12
CA SER A 131 22.94 -7.15 3.14
C SER A 131 21.47 -7.28 2.70
N GLU A 132 21.11 -8.46 2.17
CA GLU A 132 19.74 -8.72 1.80
C GLU A 132 18.81 -8.54 3.01
N VAL A 133 17.77 -7.74 2.81
CA VAL A 133 16.64 -7.62 3.74
C VAL A 133 15.54 -8.58 3.36
N ASP A 134 14.85 -9.12 4.35
CA ASP A 134 13.76 -10.07 4.15
C ASP A 134 12.47 -9.43 3.62
N ASP A 135 11.44 -10.26 3.48
CA ASP A 135 10.15 -9.91 2.87
C ASP A 135 9.06 -9.61 3.92
N MET A 136 9.46 -9.02 5.05
CA MET A 136 8.54 -8.64 6.12
C MET A 136 7.50 -7.61 5.66
N ILE A 137 6.24 -7.93 5.97
CA ILE A 137 5.07 -7.07 5.72
C ILE A 137 4.49 -6.50 7.02
N PHE A 138 4.66 -7.18 8.16
CA PHE A 138 4.17 -6.75 9.46
C PHE A 138 4.96 -7.39 10.60
N GLU A 139 5.08 -6.67 11.72
CA GLU A 139 5.66 -7.17 12.95
C GLU A 139 4.97 -6.51 14.15
N ASP A 140 4.70 -7.30 15.19
CA ASP A 140 4.41 -6.81 16.54
C ASP A 140 5.29 -7.52 17.58
N ASP A 141 5.02 -7.36 18.88
CA ASP A 141 5.84 -7.94 19.94
C ASP A 141 5.91 -9.47 19.93
N ARG A 142 4.89 -10.17 19.41
CA ARG A 142 4.82 -11.64 19.42
C ARG A 142 5.05 -12.26 18.05
N PHE A 143 4.56 -11.65 16.98
CA PHE A 143 4.56 -12.27 15.65
C PHE A 143 5.28 -11.44 14.59
N TYR A 144 5.92 -12.15 13.66
CA TYR A 144 6.63 -11.62 12.52
C TYR A 144 6.05 -12.20 11.23
N PHE A 145 5.59 -11.34 10.31
CA PHE A 145 4.90 -11.74 9.09
C PHE A 145 5.77 -11.44 7.87
N THR A 146 6.07 -12.47 7.09
CA THR A 146 6.72 -12.35 5.77
C THR A 146 5.79 -12.83 4.67
N TYR A 147 5.96 -12.29 3.47
CA TYR A 147 5.12 -12.61 2.32
C TYR A 147 5.95 -12.74 1.04
N ILE A 148 5.65 -13.76 0.25
CA ILE A 148 6.19 -13.93 -1.09
C ILE A 148 5.04 -14.20 -2.07
N ASP A 149 5.10 -13.51 -3.20
CA ASP A 149 4.26 -13.74 -4.37
C ASP A 149 5.08 -14.49 -5.43
N PHE A 150 4.61 -15.68 -5.83
CA PHE A 150 5.21 -16.51 -6.86
C PHE A 150 4.54 -16.34 -8.22
N GLY A 151 3.74 -15.28 -8.40
CA GLY A 151 3.00 -15.00 -9.62
C GLY A 151 1.87 -16.02 -9.83
N GLU A 152 1.89 -16.70 -10.97
CA GLU A 152 0.86 -17.70 -11.32
C GLU A 152 0.82 -18.91 -10.36
N TRP A 153 1.89 -19.13 -9.60
CA TRP A 153 2.02 -20.21 -8.62
C TRP A 153 1.43 -19.87 -7.25
N GLY A 154 0.81 -18.69 -7.13
CA GLY A 154 0.14 -18.21 -5.92
C GLY A 154 1.10 -17.51 -4.97
N SER A 155 0.64 -17.30 -3.74
CA SER A 155 1.35 -16.56 -2.72
C SER A 155 1.16 -17.17 -1.34
N THR A 156 2.15 -16.97 -0.48
CA THR A 156 2.15 -17.48 0.90
C THR A 156 2.58 -16.37 1.85
N THR A 157 1.90 -16.29 2.99
CA THR A 157 2.36 -15.57 4.17
C THR A 157 2.88 -16.56 5.20
N TRP A 158 4.07 -16.30 5.73
CA TRP A 158 4.60 -16.99 6.90
C TRP A 158 4.45 -16.10 8.12
N ILE A 159 4.02 -16.71 9.23
CA ILE A 159 3.82 -16.06 10.51
C ILE A 159 4.69 -16.77 11.53
N LYS A 160 5.77 -16.13 11.95
CA LYS A 160 6.67 -16.66 12.96
C LYS A 160 6.26 -16.15 14.33
N ASP A 161 6.00 -17.06 15.27
CA ASP A 161 5.91 -16.74 16.69
C ASP A 161 7.33 -16.54 17.24
N LYS A 162 7.65 -15.32 17.69
CA LYS A 162 8.97 -14.94 18.18
C LYS A 162 9.32 -15.54 19.54
N GLN A 163 8.34 -16.11 20.26
CA GLN A 163 8.55 -16.74 21.56
C GLN A 163 8.79 -18.24 21.41
N THR A 164 8.02 -18.91 20.55
CA THR A 164 8.11 -20.37 20.36
C THR A 164 8.97 -20.77 19.17
N GLU A 165 9.34 -19.82 18.31
CA GLU A 165 10.03 -20.01 17.04
C GLU A 165 9.26 -20.86 16.02
N VAL A 166 8.00 -21.22 16.31
CA VAL A 166 7.12 -21.91 15.37
C VAL A 166 6.71 -20.95 14.26
N GLU A 167 6.86 -21.41 13.02
CA GLU A 167 6.41 -20.71 11.84
C GLU A 167 5.15 -21.38 11.28
N TYR A 168 4.14 -20.57 10.99
CA TYR A 168 2.86 -21.00 10.41
C TYR A 168 2.75 -20.50 8.98
N GLU A 169 2.06 -21.25 8.13
CA GLU A 169 1.81 -20.88 6.74
C GLU A 169 0.34 -20.58 6.46
N LEU A 170 0.12 -19.59 5.60
CA LEU A 170 -1.21 -19.16 5.17
C LEU A 170 -1.22 -18.80 3.69
N ALA A 171 -2.20 -19.33 2.97
CA ALA A 171 -2.53 -18.89 1.63
C ALA A 171 -3.20 -17.52 1.69
N SER A 172 -2.44 -16.50 1.34
CA SER A 172 -2.89 -15.12 1.38
C SER A 172 -2.31 -14.39 0.19
N SER A 173 -3.14 -13.63 -0.50
CA SER A 173 -2.74 -12.58 -1.45
C SER A 173 -2.75 -11.19 -0.81
N GLY A 174 -2.88 -11.11 0.51
CA GLY A 174 -2.95 -9.86 1.26
C GLY A 174 -1.62 -9.45 1.85
N GLU A 175 -1.20 -8.23 1.53
CA GLU A 175 0.03 -7.58 1.99
C GLU A 175 -0.21 -6.58 3.13
N ILE A 176 -1.47 -6.28 3.43
CA ILE A 176 -1.87 -5.32 4.46
C ILE A 176 -2.34 -6.08 5.70
N VAL A 177 -1.54 -6.03 6.77
CA VAL A 177 -1.86 -6.68 8.05
C VAL A 177 -2.18 -5.62 9.10
N ASN A 178 -3.36 -5.74 9.70
CA ASN A 178 -3.78 -4.92 10.83
C ASN A 178 -4.05 -5.81 12.04
N ARG A 179 -3.83 -5.28 13.24
CA ARG A 179 -4.14 -5.95 14.50
C ARG A 179 -5.14 -5.11 15.29
N ILE A 180 -6.17 -5.78 15.82
CA ILE A 180 -7.13 -5.21 16.77
C ILE A 180 -7.19 -6.19 17.94
N ASP A 181 -6.83 -5.73 19.12
CA ASP A 181 -6.67 -6.56 20.32
C ASP A 181 -5.72 -7.75 20.09
N SER A 182 -6.23 -8.98 20.06
CA SER A 182 -5.46 -10.20 19.76
C SER A 182 -5.71 -10.76 18.36
N THR A 183 -6.56 -10.12 17.56
CA THR A 183 -6.99 -10.59 16.25
C THR A 183 -6.22 -9.89 15.13
N TYR A 184 -5.75 -10.69 14.18
CA TYR A 184 -5.11 -10.19 12.96
C TYR A 184 -6.08 -10.17 11.79
N TYR A 185 -5.97 -9.14 10.97
CA TYR A 185 -6.72 -8.96 9.74
C TYR A 185 -5.76 -8.80 8.58
N ILE A 186 -5.82 -9.72 7.62
CA ILE A 186 -5.00 -9.68 6.41
C ILE A 186 -5.90 -9.28 5.25
N THR A 187 -5.65 -8.10 4.71
CA THR A 187 -6.45 -7.48 3.64
C THR A 187 -5.73 -7.60 2.31
N SER A 188 -6.44 -8.09 1.29
CA SER A 188 -6.05 -8.03 -0.11
C SER A 188 -7.08 -7.21 -0.91
N GLY A 189 -6.84 -7.04 -2.20
CA GLY A 189 -7.73 -6.28 -3.07
C GLY A 189 -9.19 -6.77 -3.11
N LEU A 190 -9.40 -8.07 -2.86
CA LEU A 190 -10.69 -8.74 -3.04
C LEU A 190 -11.14 -9.53 -1.81
N ARG A 191 -10.33 -9.62 -0.75
CA ARG A 191 -10.60 -10.51 0.38
C ARG A 191 -10.07 -9.91 1.68
N ILE A 192 -10.75 -10.22 2.79
CA ILE A 192 -10.23 -10.01 4.14
C ILE A 192 -10.25 -11.34 4.88
N LEU A 193 -9.08 -11.71 5.40
CA LEU A 193 -8.92 -12.83 6.32
C LEU A 193 -8.86 -12.31 7.76
N LYS A 194 -9.47 -13.06 8.68
CA LYS A 194 -9.42 -12.85 10.12
C LYS A 194 -8.74 -14.03 10.80
N ILE A 195 -7.81 -13.76 11.71
CA ILE A 195 -7.08 -14.78 12.47
C ILE A 195 -7.20 -14.43 13.95
N ASP A 196 -8.06 -15.16 14.67
CA ASP A 196 -8.27 -14.97 16.11
C ASP A 196 -7.25 -15.73 16.97
N ASN A 197 -6.70 -16.83 16.45
CA ASN A 197 -5.68 -17.62 17.13
C ASN A 197 -4.74 -18.26 16.12
N THR A 198 -3.49 -17.78 16.08
CA THR A 198 -2.43 -18.27 15.20
C THR A 198 -2.01 -19.70 15.49
N GLU A 199 -2.18 -20.21 16.71
CA GLU A 199 -1.84 -21.59 17.09
C GLU A 199 -2.75 -22.63 16.41
N LYS A 200 -3.91 -22.20 15.89
CA LYS A 200 -4.80 -23.06 15.09
C LYS A 200 -4.38 -23.17 13.63
N MET A 201 -3.40 -22.36 13.20
CA MET A 201 -2.91 -22.36 11.83
C MET A 201 -2.06 -23.58 11.53
N LYS A 202 -1.88 -23.85 10.24
CA LYS A 202 -1.00 -24.92 9.79
C LYS A 202 0.45 -24.54 10.08
N ALA A 203 1.12 -25.29 10.96
CA ALA A 203 2.55 -25.14 11.18
C ALA A 203 3.32 -25.55 9.91
N SER A 204 4.32 -24.75 9.54
CA SER A 204 5.21 -25.03 8.42
C SER A 204 6.12 -26.21 8.75
N ASN A 205 6.31 -27.09 7.77
CA ASN A 205 7.33 -28.13 7.88
C ASN A 205 8.72 -27.56 7.55
N SER A 206 9.79 -28.27 7.92
CA SER A 206 11.17 -27.83 7.72
C SER A 206 11.54 -27.52 6.27
N ASN A 207 10.86 -28.13 5.29
CA ASN A 207 11.12 -27.92 3.86
C ASN A 207 10.30 -26.76 3.26
N TYR A 208 9.45 -26.13 4.08
CA TYR A 208 8.54 -25.06 3.68
C TYR A 208 8.62 -23.84 4.62
N LEU A 209 9.70 -23.72 5.39
CA LEU A 209 9.99 -22.49 6.13
C LEU A 209 10.30 -21.33 5.17
N TYR A 210 10.01 -20.10 5.56
CA TYR A 210 10.28 -18.88 4.78
C TYR A 210 11.76 -18.84 4.30
N GLU A 211 12.71 -19.09 5.20
CA GLU A 211 14.14 -19.06 4.89
C GLU A 211 14.59 -20.16 3.90
N VAL A 212 13.79 -21.21 3.75
CA VAL A 212 14.00 -22.26 2.74
C VAL A 212 13.35 -21.85 1.42
N ILE A 213 12.12 -21.33 1.46
CA ILE A 213 11.35 -21.00 0.26
C ILE A 213 11.90 -19.76 -0.46
N LYS A 214 12.33 -18.72 0.26
CA LYS A 214 12.91 -17.50 -0.33
C LYS A 214 14.12 -17.74 -1.23
N LYS A 215 14.79 -18.89 -1.07
CA LYS A 215 15.99 -19.28 -1.84
C LYS A 215 15.66 -20.06 -3.11
N LYS A 216 14.39 -20.38 -3.33
CA LYS A 216 13.93 -21.08 -4.53
C LYS A 216 13.57 -20.06 -5.61
N ASP A 217 13.84 -20.42 -6.87
CA ASP A 217 13.41 -19.61 -8.02
C ASP A 217 11.89 -19.58 -8.16
N TYR A 218 11.21 -20.63 -7.69
CA TYR A 218 9.75 -20.74 -7.63
C TYR A 218 9.31 -21.69 -6.51
N ALA A 219 8.10 -21.48 -6.00
CA ALA A 219 7.40 -22.41 -5.12
C ALA A 219 5.90 -22.28 -5.34
N GLU A 220 5.18 -23.39 -5.23
CA GLU A 220 3.72 -23.34 -5.17
C GLU A 220 3.28 -22.83 -3.80
N GLY A 221 2.31 -21.90 -3.78
CA GLY A 221 1.69 -21.43 -2.55
C GLY A 221 0.99 -22.57 -1.79
N THR A 222 0.81 -22.41 -0.47
CA THR A 222 0.32 -23.52 0.37
C THR A 222 -1.15 -23.86 0.20
N ASN A 223 -1.93 -22.95 -0.39
CA ASN A 223 -3.39 -23.01 -0.48
C ASN A 223 -4.13 -23.23 0.87
N SER A 224 -3.43 -23.19 2.01
CA SER A 224 -3.98 -23.43 3.34
C SER A 224 -4.64 -22.18 3.91
N LEU A 225 -5.90 -22.30 4.33
CA LEU A 225 -6.61 -21.28 5.13
C LEU A 225 -6.87 -21.76 6.56
N GLN A 226 -6.18 -22.82 7.01
CA GLN A 226 -6.38 -23.36 8.35
C GLN A 226 -6.09 -22.26 9.40
N GLY A 227 -7.01 -22.10 10.35
CA GLY A 227 -6.91 -21.09 11.41
C GLY A 227 -7.31 -19.67 11.00
N ALA A 228 -7.69 -19.45 9.73
CA ALA A 228 -8.16 -18.17 9.22
C ALA A 228 -9.62 -18.24 8.74
N GLU A 229 -10.38 -17.17 8.97
CA GLU A 229 -11.76 -17.00 8.50
C GLU A 229 -11.81 -15.95 7.36
N ILE A 230 -12.52 -16.25 6.28
CA ILE A 230 -12.82 -15.25 5.25
C ILE A 230 -14.04 -14.43 5.68
N ILE A 231 -13.82 -13.20 6.15
CA ILE A 231 -14.91 -12.31 6.60
C ILE A 231 -15.44 -11.40 5.49
N PHE A 232 -14.70 -11.28 4.39
CA PHE A 232 -15.11 -10.59 3.17
C PHE A 232 -14.47 -11.23 1.95
N LYS A 233 -15.23 -11.38 0.86
CA LYS A 233 -14.73 -11.78 -0.46
C LYS A 233 -15.59 -11.16 -1.55
N ASP A 234 -15.00 -10.40 -2.46
CA ASP A 234 -15.69 -10.01 -3.71
C ASP A 234 -15.81 -11.26 -4.60
N THR A 235 -17.03 -11.75 -4.79
CA THR A 235 -17.36 -12.91 -5.64
C THR A 235 -17.76 -12.51 -7.05
N THR A 236 -17.82 -11.22 -7.35
CA THR A 236 -18.27 -10.68 -8.65
C THR A 236 -17.16 -10.66 -9.69
N PHE A 237 -15.92 -10.90 -9.26
CA PHE A 237 -14.72 -10.91 -10.08
C PHE A 237 -13.87 -12.14 -9.78
N SER A 238 -13.24 -12.67 -10.83
CA SER A 238 -12.24 -13.73 -10.73
C SER A 238 -10.96 -13.17 -11.30
N GLU A 239 -9.84 -13.36 -10.59
CA GLU A 239 -8.52 -12.93 -11.04
C GLU A 239 -8.17 -13.54 -12.39
N TRP A 240 -8.67 -14.72 -12.75
CA TRP A 240 -8.51 -15.33 -14.08
C TRP A 240 -9.22 -14.60 -15.22
N ASN A 241 -10.11 -13.65 -14.91
CA ASN A 241 -10.86 -12.86 -15.89
C ASN A 241 -10.47 -11.38 -15.89
N TRP A 242 -9.28 -11.06 -15.37
CA TRP A 242 -8.74 -9.70 -15.26
C TRP A 242 -8.67 -8.94 -16.60
N ILE A 243 -8.58 -9.67 -17.73
CA ILE A 243 -8.54 -9.08 -19.07
C ILE A 243 -9.89 -8.48 -19.47
N ASN A 244 -11.02 -9.06 -19.04
CA ASN A 244 -12.35 -8.68 -19.55
C ASN A 244 -13.24 -8.00 -18.52
N LYS A 245 -12.88 -8.01 -17.23
CA LYS A 245 -13.70 -7.45 -16.16
C LYS A 245 -12.84 -6.76 -15.11
N GLU A 246 -13.36 -5.69 -14.55
CA GLU A 246 -12.84 -5.12 -13.29
C GLU A 246 -13.72 -5.60 -12.12
N PRO A 247 -13.16 -5.73 -10.91
CA PRO A 247 -13.97 -5.96 -9.72
C PRO A 247 -14.94 -4.81 -9.49
N LYS A 248 -16.16 -5.14 -9.03
CA LYS A 248 -17.15 -4.12 -8.67
C LYS A 248 -16.66 -3.27 -7.50
N LEU A 249 -15.90 -3.88 -6.60
CA LEU A 249 -15.30 -3.23 -5.46
C LEU A 249 -13.89 -3.76 -5.26
N ARG A 250 -12.92 -2.86 -5.17
CA ARG A 250 -11.56 -3.20 -4.78
C ARG A 250 -11.20 -2.51 -3.48
N ILE A 251 -10.65 -3.26 -2.54
CA ILE A 251 -10.03 -2.70 -1.34
C ILE A 251 -8.61 -2.27 -1.74
N VAL A 252 -8.27 -1.01 -1.50
CA VAL A 252 -6.93 -0.46 -1.77
C VAL A 252 -6.01 -0.71 -0.58
N THR A 253 -6.52 -0.46 0.62
CA THR A 253 -5.82 -0.74 1.88
C THR A 253 -6.83 -0.79 3.03
N SER A 254 -6.37 -1.19 4.21
CA SER A 254 -7.10 -1.12 5.47
C SER A 254 -6.25 -0.50 6.58
N PHE A 255 -6.89 0.12 7.56
CA PHE A 255 -6.24 0.81 8.67
C PHE A 255 -7.11 0.79 9.92
N VAL A 256 -6.47 0.79 11.10
CA VAL A 256 -7.15 0.79 12.39
C VAL A 256 -7.30 2.20 12.93
N ARG A 257 -8.50 2.51 13.43
CA ARG A 257 -8.77 3.71 14.24
C ARG A 257 -9.78 3.38 15.32
N GLU A 258 -9.49 3.80 16.56
CA GLU A 258 -10.41 3.62 17.72
C GLU A 258 -10.92 2.18 17.85
N ASN A 259 -9.99 1.22 17.74
CA ASN A 259 -10.26 -0.22 17.77
C ASN A 259 -11.23 -0.75 16.69
N LYS A 260 -11.34 -0.04 15.55
CA LYS A 260 -12.14 -0.46 14.39
C LYS A 260 -11.29 -0.52 13.14
N LEU A 261 -11.61 -1.49 12.26
CA LEU A 261 -10.96 -1.66 10.98
C LEU A 261 -11.73 -0.91 9.88
N TYR A 262 -11.07 0.06 9.27
CA TYR A 262 -11.58 0.79 8.11
C TYR A 262 -10.84 0.38 6.84
N HIS A 263 -11.49 0.60 5.70
CA HIS A 263 -10.99 0.19 4.40
C HIS A 263 -11.08 1.38 3.45
N LEU A 264 -10.00 1.68 2.73
CA LEU A 264 -10.08 2.54 1.57
C LEU A 264 -10.50 1.67 0.38
N CYS A 265 -11.63 1.96 -0.22
CA CYS A 265 -12.22 1.19 -1.30
C CYS A 265 -12.36 2.03 -2.57
N VAL A 266 -12.40 1.34 -3.70
CA VAL A 266 -12.68 1.91 -5.02
C VAL A 266 -13.76 1.08 -5.70
N ASP A 267 -14.78 1.74 -6.23
CA ASP A 267 -15.74 1.15 -7.15
C ASP A 267 -15.63 1.81 -8.54
N SER A 268 -16.59 1.52 -9.43
CA SER A 268 -16.60 2.06 -10.80
C SER A 268 -16.69 3.60 -10.88
N THR A 269 -17.09 4.27 -9.81
CA THR A 269 -17.40 5.71 -9.79
C THR A 269 -16.62 6.52 -8.76
N LYS A 270 -16.24 5.92 -7.62
CA LYS A 270 -15.72 6.67 -6.48
C LYS A 270 -14.62 5.94 -5.71
N THR A 271 -13.87 6.73 -4.97
CA THR A 271 -12.95 6.31 -3.91
C THR A 271 -13.54 6.71 -2.57
N PHE A 272 -13.62 5.80 -1.60
CA PHE A 272 -14.33 6.03 -0.35
C PHE A 272 -13.76 5.19 0.79
N ILE A 273 -13.96 5.65 2.02
CA ILE A 273 -13.72 4.86 3.23
C ILE A 273 -14.97 4.07 3.55
N ALA A 274 -14.78 2.80 3.90
CA ALA A 274 -15.83 1.88 4.31
C ALA A 274 -15.48 1.13 5.59
N GLU A 275 -16.51 0.66 6.27
CA GLU A 275 -16.43 -0.29 7.37
C GLU A 275 -17.12 -1.59 6.93
N LEU A 276 -16.55 -2.75 7.27
CA LEU A 276 -17.19 -4.04 7.00
C LEU A 276 -18.26 -4.30 8.07
N LYS A 277 -19.53 -4.36 7.68
CA LYS A 277 -20.66 -4.73 8.56
C LYS A 277 -21.56 -5.73 7.86
N ASP A 278 -21.91 -6.80 8.57
CA ASP A 278 -22.80 -7.86 8.09
C ASP A 278 -22.34 -8.43 6.73
N GLY A 279 -21.02 -8.63 6.59
CA GLY A 279 -20.40 -9.11 5.35
C GLY A 279 -20.35 -8.11 4.18
N GLN A 280 -20.75 -6.85 4.41
CA GLN A 280 -20.82 -5.82 3.37
C GLN A 280 -19.98 -4.58 3.71
N MET A 281 -19.36 -4.00 2.69
CA MET A 281 -18.64 -2.73 2.81
C MET A 281 -19.63 -1.57 2.86
N LYS A 282 -19.84 -1.01 4.05
CA LYS A 282 -20.70 0.15 4.27
C LYS A 282 -19.89 1.43 4.14
N LEU A 283 -20.29 2.29 3.19
CA LEU A 283 -19.64 3.59 2.99
C LEU A 283 -19.76 4.46 4.24
N ILE A 284 -18.63 5.00 4.68
CA ILE A 284 -18.55 5.97 5.79
C ILE A 284 -18.33 7.38 5.24
N GLN A 285 -17.38 7.53 4.33
CA GLN A 285 -17.04 8.84 3.75
C GLN A 285 -16.51 8.68 2.33
N GLN A 286 -17.09 9.40 1.38
CA GLN A 286 -16.51 9.51 0.04
C GLN A 286 -15.29 10.44 0.09
N ILE A 287 -14.21 10.03 -0.57
CA ILE A 287 -12.95 10.77 -0.62
C ILE A 287 -12.86 11.57 -1.93
N ASP A 288 -13.13 10.91 -3.05
CA ASP A 288 -13.06 11.52 -4.38
C ASP A 288 -13.87 10.68 -5.38
N ARG A 289 -13.93 11.12 -6.63
CA ARG A 289 -14.23 10.24 -7.78
C ARG A 289 -13.17 9.12 -7.88
N LYS A 290 -13.45 8.09 -8.68
CA LYS A 290 -12.56 6.93 -8.88
C LYS A 290 -11.10 7.37 -9.09
N LEU A 291 -10.24 7.03 -8.14
CA LEU A 291 -8.79 7.13 -8.25
C LEU A 291 -8.21 5.77 -8.67
N SER A 292 -7.23 5.81 -9.57
CA SER A 292 -6.54 4.60 -10.02
C SER A 292 -5.29 4.38 -9.17
N PHE A 293 -5.45 3.73 -8.02
CA PHE A 293 -4.32 3.31 -7.18
C PHE A 293 -3.48 2.25 -7.88
N PHE A 294 -2.18 2.33 -7.69
CA PHE A 294 -1.23 1.38 -8.25
C PHE A 294 -0.08 1.11 -7.27
N ASP A 295 0.44 -0.09 -7.37
CA ASP A 295 1.74 -0.49 -6.86
C ASP A 295 2.51 -1.19 -7.96
N TRP A 296 3.83 -1.15 -7.88
CA TRP A 296 4.65 -1.91 -8.80
C TRP A 296 4.70 -3.37 -8.38
N TYR A 297 4.99 -4.27 -9.32
CA TYR A 297 5.12 -5.70 -9.03
C TYR A 297 6.14 -5.93 -7.92
N TYR A 298 5.80 -6.81 -6.97
CA TYR A 298 6.62 -7.16 -5.82
C TYR A 298 6.88 -6.05 -4.80
N SER A 299 6.11 -4.95 -4.86
CA SER A 299 6.14 -3.89 -3.87
C SER A 299 5.16 -4.20 -2.75
N HIS A 300 5.54 -5.09 -1.83
CA HIS A 300 4.67 -5.58 -0.75
C HIS A 300 5.16 -5.21 0.66
N ARG A 301 6.42 -4.81 0.80
CA ARG A 301 7.07 -4.69 2.12
C ARG A 301 6.62 -3.43 2.83
N SER A 302 6.33 -3.59 4.14
CA SER A 302 6.17 -2.47 5.08
C SER A 302 5.17 -1.39 4.61
N LYS A 303 4.04 -1.81 4.06
CA LYS A 303 2.95 -0.91 3.59
C LYS A 303 2.35 -0.09 4.72
N ILE A 304 2.33 -0.65 5.93
CA ILE A 304 1.89 0.01 7.16
C ILE A 304 3.11 0.24 8.04
N GLN A 305 3.33 1.48 8.45
CA GLN A 305 4.39 1.87 9.38
C GLN A 305 3.98 1.58 10.83
N LYS A 306 4.95 1.56 11.76
CA LYS A 306 4.69 1.25 13.19
C LYS A 306 3.68 2.18 13.86
N ASP A 307 3.57 3.42 13.40
CA ASP A 307 2.58 4.39 13.89
C ASP A 307 1.17 4.20 13.27
N GLY A 308 1.03 3.27 12.33
CA GLY A 308 -0.16 3.00 11.53
C GLY A 308 -0.26 3.83 10.25
N SER A 309 0.74 4.67 9.95
CA SER A 309 0.73 5.48 8.75
C SER A 309 1.00 4.68 7.47
N GLN A 310 0.46 5.14 6.36
CA GLN A 310 0.57 4.48 5.05
C GLN A 310 0.73 5.53 3.96
N LEU A 311 1.39 5.13 2.87
CA LEU A 311 1.56 5.97 1.69
C LEU A 311 1.17 5.18 0.44
N LEU A 312 0.15 5.68 -0.26
CA LEU A 312 -0.41 5.08 -1.46
C LEU A 312 -0.11 5.96 -2.67
N LYS A 313 0.01 5.33 -3.85
CA LYS A 313 0.22 6.02 -5.12
C LYS A 313 -1.02 5.87 -5.98
N PHE A 314 -1.39 6.92 -6.71
CA PHE A 314 -2.53 6.87 -7.62
C PHE A 314 -2.31 7.70 -8.88
N LYS A 315 -3.09 7.42 -9.94
CA LYS A 315 -3.21 8.26 -11.13
C LYS A 315 -4.62 8.86 -11.21
N LYS A 316 -4.71 10.12 -11.63
CA LYS A 316 -5.97 10.84 -11.90
C LYS A 316 -5.77 11.82 -13.05
N ASN A 317 -6.55 11.70 -14.13
CA ASN A 317 -6.53 12.63 -15.28
C ASN A 317 -5.09 12.91 -15.81
N ASN A 318 -4.30 11.86 -16.07
CA ASN A 318 -2.89 11.93 -16.50
C ASN A 318 -1.91 12.56 -15.49
N LYS A 319 -2.36 12.88 -14.28
CA LYS A 319 -1.48 13.27 -13.16
C LYS A 319 -1.24 12.10 -12.23
N PHE A 320 -0.09 12.11 -11.59
CA PHE A 320 0.22 11.22 -10.48
C PHE A 320 -0.20 11.87 -9.17
N GLY A 321 -0.42 11.06 -8.15
CA GLY A 321 -0.68 11.54 -6.83
C GLY A 321 -0.23 10.57 -5.76
N ILE A 322 -0.08 11.11 -4.56
CA ILE A 322 0.28 10.41 -3.34
C ILE A 322 -0.84 10.63 -2.34
N MET A 323 -1.27 9.57 -1.67
CA MET A 323 -2.22 9.64 -0.57
C MET A 323 -1.56 9.12 0.69
N GLU A 324 -1.50 9.96 1.71
CA GLU A 324 -1.08 9.57 3.05
C GLU A 324 -2.30 9.31 3.90
N ILE A 325 -2.28 8.19 4.62
CA ILE A 325 -3.31 7.84 5.60
C ILE A 325 -2.61 7.72 6.93
N ASN A 326 -3.02 8.54 7.89
CA ASN A 326 -2.61 8.41 9.29
C ASN A 326 -3.85 8.51 10.18
N ARG A 327 -4.43 7.35 10.50
CA ARG A 327 -5.63 7.20 11.34
C ARG A 327 -6.81 8.03 10.82
N GLN A 328 -7.04 9.20 11.39
CA GLN A 328 -8.16 10.09 11.04
C GLN A 328 -7.79 11.13 9.97
N VAL A 329 -6.50 11.32 9.70
CA VAL A 329 -5.99 12.33 8.76
C VAL A 329 -5.64 11.66 7.45
N ILE A 330 -6.17 12.20 6.36
CA ILE A 330 -5.91 11.74 5.00
C ILE A 330 -5.45 12.94 4.19
N ASN A 331 -4.22 12.90 3.71
CA ASN A 331 -3.66 13.95 2.87
C ASN A 331 -3.49 13.43 1.46
N ILE A 332 -4.00 14.18 0.48
CA ILE A 332 -3.98 13.83 -0.93
C ILE A 332 -3.15 14.87 -1.67
N TYR A 333 -2.04 14.44 -2.26
CA TYR A 333 -1.13 15.29 -3.01
C TYR A 333 -1.26 14.94 -4.48
N SER A 334 -1.70 15.89 -5.30
CA SER A 334 -1.61 15.77 -6.76
C SER A 334 -0.27 16.34 -7.23
N LEU A 335 0.49 15.54 -7.96
CA LEU A 335 1.80 15.93 -8.48
C LEU A 335 1.66 16.49 -9.90
N THR A 336 2.12 17.71 -10.11
CA THR A 336 2.30 18.30 -11.43
C THR A 336 3.79 18.36 -11.73
N LEU A 337 4.23 17.61 -12.73
CA LEU A 337 5.61 17.67 -13.22
C LEU A 337 5.70 18.80 -14.24
N LYS A 338 6.56 19.78 -13.98
CA LYS A 338 6.75 20.96 -14.82
C LYS A 338 8.08 20.96 -15.55
#